data_AF-A0A2N9Y665-F1
#
_entry.id   AF-A0A2N9Y665-F1
#
_cell.length_a   1.000
_cell.length_b   1.000
_cell.length_c   1.000
_cell.angle_alpha   90.00
_cell.angle_beta   90.00
_cell.angle_gamma   90.00
#
_symmetry.space_group_name_H-M   'P 1'
#
loop_
_entity.id
_entity.type
_entity.pdbx_description
1 polymer ?
#
loop_
_entity_poly.entity_id
_entity_poly.type
_entity_poly.pdbx_seq_one_letter_code
_entity_poly.pdbx_strand_id
1 'polypeptide(L)'
;MGTLISYAVVLAYAGVFVWQCCKYRVYGWLFISLVLWIVLAAMSSLVLPGIAGLFKPLNLFLMPVYILLSSCFALYRRDSLKQSAYLTTLLYGCWLQFSALVVCWVLVLVLCLVKNVILLIPLLVSLFQMFLWQPVFWIGSQWIIMLLLFLRSTETEKPLWSVRTVLFFCLFEQLLYLMMNFRGKL
;
A
#
# COMPACT_ATOMS: atom_id res chain seq x y z
N MET A 1 12.28 -14.87 13.24
CA MET A 1 12.38 -15.10 11.78
C MET A 1 11.44 -14.20 10.97
N GLY A 2 10.15 -14.08 11.31
CA GLY A 2 9.20 -13.24 10.54
C GLY A 2 9.59 -11.76 10.39
N THR A 3 10.20 -11.14 11.41
CA THR A 3 10.64 -9.74 11.36
C THR A 3 11.75 -9.50 10.35
N LEU A 4 12.75 -10.39 10.28
CA LEU A 4 13.86 -10.31 9.31
C LEU A 4 13.36 -10.41 7.87
N ILE A 5 12.41 -11.33 7.60
CA ILE A 5 11.80 -11.49 6.29
C ILE A 5 11.07 -10.20 5.88
N SER A 6 10.26 -9.62 6.78
CA SER A 6 9.57 -8.36 6.53
C SER A 6 10.54 -7.22 6.20
N TYR A 7 11.65 -7.10 6.93
CA TYR A 7 12.68 -6.11 6.63
C TYR A 7 13.31 -6.32 5.25
N ALA A 8 13.69 -7.57 4.92
CA ALA A 8 14.28 -7.89 3.63
C ALA A 8 13.34 -7.54 2.47
N VAL A 9 12.05 -7.88 2.60
CA VAL A 9 11.03 -7.56 1.58
C VAL A 9 10.88 -6.05 1.41
N VAL A 10 10.81 -5.29 2.50
CA VAL A 10 10.70 -3.82 2.46
C VAL A 10 11.93 -3.18 1.84
N LEU A 11 13.14 -3.64 2.21
CA LEU A 11 14.39 -3.13 1.65
C LEU A 11 14.54 -3.46 0.17
N ALA A 12 14.16 -4.68 -0.26
CA ALA A 12 14.15 -5.05 -1.66
C ALA A 12 13.17 -4.19 -2.46
N TYR A 13 11.96 -4.00 -1.94
CA TYR A 13 10.96 -3.14 -2.54
C TYR A 13 11.42 -1.67 -2.67
N ALA A 14 11.99 -1.12 -1.60
CA ALA A 14 12.57 0.22 -1.61
C ALA A 14 13.75 0.34 -2.60
N GLY A 15 14.64 -0.66 -2.63
CA GLY A 15 15.78 -0.70 -3.54
C GLY A 15 15.36 -0.71 -5.01
N VAL A 16 14.35 -1.53 -5.36
CA VAL A 16 13.79 -1.56 -6.73
C VAL A 16 13.15 -0.21 -7.07
N PHE A 17 12.39 0.39 -6.15
CA PHE A 17 11.81 1.71 -6.36
C PHE A 17 12.87 2.79 -6.62
N VAL A 18 13.90 2.88 -5.78
CA VAL A 18 15.02 3.82 -5.94
C VAL A 18 15.73 3.60 -7.27
N TRP A 19 16.07 2.35 -7.60
CA TRP A 19 16.71 2.00 -8.86
C TRP A 19 15.89 2.48 -10.06
N GLN A 20 14.58 2.20 -10.06
CA GLN A 20 13.68 2.56 -11.15
C GLN A 20 13.53 4.08 -11.26
N CYS A 21 13.35 4.80 -10.15
CA CYS A 21 13.30 6.26 -10.15
C CYS A 21 14.60 6.88 -10.70
N CYS A 22 15.76 6.34 -10.33
CA CYS A 22 17.05 6.80 -10.83
C CYS A 22 17.22 6.52 -12.34
N LYS A 23 16.89 5.30 -12.78
CA LYS A 23 16.99 4.88 -14.18
C LYS A 23 16.14 5.76 -15.11
N TYR A 24 14.91 6.10 -14.70
CA TYR A 24 13.96 6.87 -15.50
C TYR A 24 13.92 8.36 -15.13
N ARG A 25 14.90 8.84 -14.34
CA ARG A 25 15.06 10.26 -13.94
C ARG A 25 13.82 10.88 -13.29
N VAL A 26 13.05 10.08 -12.56
CA VAL A 26 11.85 10.52 -11.83
C VAL A 26 12.25 10.95 -10.40
N TYR A 27 13.24 11.84 -10.30
CA TYR A 27 13.85 12.23 -9.02
C TYR A 27 12.87 12.98 -8.09
N GLY A 28 11.92 13.72 -8.64
CA GLY A 28 10.92 14.43 -7.85
C GLY A 28 10.05 13.49 -7.01
N TRP A 29 9.65 12.35 -7.59
CA TRP A 29 8.88 11.35 -6.87
C TRP A 29 9.70 10.76 -5.71
N LEU A 30 10.93 10.33 -6.00
CA LEU A 30 11.86 9.79 -5.00
C LEU A 30 12.14 10.78 -3.87
N PHE A 31 12.47 12.02 -4.20
CA PHE A 31 12.81 13.06 -3.22
C PHE A 31 11.65 13.31 -2.26
N ILE A 32 10.43 13.43 -2.78
CA ILE A 32 9.26 13.68 -1.95
C ILE A 32 8.90 12.44 -1.11
N SER A 33 9.06 11.23 -1.64
CA SER A 33 8.89 10.01 -0.84
C SER A 33 9.85 10.01 0.36
N LEU A 34 11.12 10.38 0.15
CA LEU A 34 12.14 10.44 1.21
C LEU A 34 11.84 11.54 2.23
N VAL A 35 11.45 12.73 1.77
CA VAL A 35 11.06 13.84 2.66
C VAL A 35 9.86 13.43 3.53
N LEU A 36 8.83 12.82 2.94
CA LEU A 36 7.67 12.33 3.69
C LEU A 36 8.06 11.27 4.72
N TRP A 37 8.94 10.33 4.35
CA TRP A 37 9.45 9.34 5.28
C TRP A 37 10.16 9.98 6.48
N ILE A 38 11.09 10.92 6.23
CA ILE A 38 11.84 11.59 7.30
C ILE A 38 10.91 12.41 8.21
N VAL A 39 10.01 13.21 7.61
CA VAL A 39 9.08 14.07 8.38
C VAL A 39 8.13 13.22 9.23
N LEU A 40 7.51 12.19 8.64
CA LEU A 40 6.60 11.30 9.38
C LEU A 40 7.34 10.47 10.43
N ALA A 41 8.58 10.05 10.16
CA ALA A 41 9.39 9.36 11.14
C ALA A 41 9.79 10.26 12.32
N ALA A 42 10.16 11.52 12.05
CA ALA A 42 10.47 12.50 13.08
C ALA A 42 9.23 12.80 13.93
N MET A 43 8.10 13.13 13.30
CA MET A 43 6.84 13.41 13.99
C MET A 43 6.36 12.22 14.82
N SER A 44 6.39 11.01 14.26
CA SER A 44 5.99 9.81 14.99
C SER A 44 6.93 9.50 16.16
N SER A 45 8.23 9.76 16.05
CA SER A 45 9.18 9.57 17.15
C SER A 45 8.96 10.52 18.33
N LEU A 46 8.41 11.73 18.07
CA LEU A 46 8.02 12.67 19.12
C LEU A 46 6.76 12.21 19.85
N VAL A 47 5.79 11.65 19.12
CA VAL A 47 4.50 11.20 19.69
C VAL A 47 4.63 9.83 20.39
N LEU A 48 5.45 8.93 19.84
CA LEU A 48 5.63 7.55 20.31
C LEU A 48 7.13 7.25 20.53
N PRO A 49 7.76 7.88 21.54
CA PRO A 49 9.18 7.70 21.81
C PRO A 49 9.50 6.23 22.10
N GLY A 50 10.60 5.73 21.51
CA GLY A 50 11.08 4.35 21.67
C GLY A 50 10.42 3.32 20.75
N ILE A 51 9.18 3.58 20.31
CA ILE A 51 8.40 2.69 19.41
C ILE A 51 8.53 3.15 17.96
N ALA A 52 8.40 4.46 17.73
CA ALA A 52 8.53 5.08 16.42
C ALA A 52 9.89 5.77 16.27
N GLY A 53 10.52 5.58 15.13
CA GLY A 53 11.83 6.14 14.79
C GLY A 53 12.15 5.86 13.32
N LEU A 54 13.14 6.55 12.77
CA LEU A 54 13.51 6.47 11.34
C LEU A 54 13.65 5.03 10.83
N PHE A 55 14.39 4.22 11.56
CA PHE A 55 14.67 2.82 11.20
C PHE A 55 13.86 1.81 12.04
N LYS A 56 12.81 2.27 12.73
CA LYS A 56 11.90 1.37 13.44
C LYS A 56 10.91 0.77 12.45
N PRO A 57 10.43 -0.46 12.71
CA PRO A 57 9.61 -1.19 11.75
C PRO A 57 8.31 -0.44 11.42
N LEU A 58 7.74 0.31 12.37
CA LEU A 58 6.55 1.13 12.16
C LEU A 58 6.71 2.10 10.97
N ASN A 59 7.82 2.82 10.86
CA ASN A 59 8.02 3.77 9.76
C ASN A 59 8.55 3.09 8.49
N LEU A 60 9.40 2.07 8.62
CA LEU A 60 9.89 1.33 7.46
C LEU A 60 8.76 0.60 6.72
N PHE A 61 7.80 0.03 7.45
CA PHE A 61 6.69 -0.73 6.86
C PHE A 61 5.67 0.15 6.16
N LEU A 62 5.66 1.46 6.45
CA LEU A 62 4.82 2.46 5.79
C LEU A 62 5.43 2.99 4.48
N MET A 63 6.53 2.40 3.99
CA MET A 63 7.15 2.78 2.72
C MET A 63 6.14 2.88 1.55
N PRO A 64 5.21 1.91 1.34
CA PRO A 64 4.20 2.03 0.29
C PRO A 64 3.30 3.28 0.42
N VAL A 65 3.04 3.73 1.65
CA VAL A 65 2.26 4.96 1.92
C VAL A 65 3.01 6.19 1.45
N TYR A 66 4.31 6.29 1.76
CA TYR A 66 5.12 7.43 1.34
C TYR A 66 5.24 7.51 -0.18
N ILE A 67 5.40 6.35 -0.84
CA ILE A 67 5.43 6.25 -2.30
C ILE A 67 4.07 6.68 -2.90
N LEU A 68 2.95 6.25 -2.32
CA LEU A 68 1.62 6.67 -2.77
C LEU A 68 1.41 8.19 -2.58
N LEU A 69 1.67 8.74 -1.41
CA LEU A 69 1.43 10.16 -1.12
C LEU A 69 2.25 11.07 -2.03
N SER A 70 3.50 10.67 -2.32
CA SER A 70 4.38 11.38 -3.24
C SER A 70 4.03 11.15 -4.73
N SER A 71 3.18 10.18 -5.06
CA SER A 71 2.81 9.85 -6.44
C SER A 71 2.06 10.97 -7.17
N CYS A 72 1.41 11.89 -6.44
CA CYS A 72 0.80 13.10 -7.01
C CYS A 72 1.81 13.93 -7.81
N PHE A 73 3.08 13.95 -7.39
CA PHE A 73 4.15 14.67 -8.10
C PHE A 73 4.72 13.86 -9.27
N ALA A 74 4.61 12.53 -9.24
CA ALA A 74 4.95 11.68 -10.37
C ALA A 74 3.97 11.85 -11.53
N LEU A 75 2.68 12.09 -11.23
CA LEU A 75 1.64 12.39 -12.23
C LEU A 75 1.94 13.66 -13.02
N TYR A 76 2.63 14.64 -12.43
CA TYR A 76 3.06 15.85 -13.14
C TYR A 76 4.09 15.57 -14.25
N ARG A 77 4.88 14.48 -14.13
CA ARG A 77 5.82 14.01 -15.17
C ARG A 77 5.34 12.71 -15.82
N ARG A 78 4.08 12.71 -16.27
CA ARG A 78 3.41 11.52 -16.85
C ARG A 78 4.18 10.87 -18.01
N ASP A 79 4.88 11.64 -18.83
CA ASP A 79 5.57 11.08 -20.01
C ASP A 79 6.83 10.29 -19.66
N SER A 80 7.58 10.70 -18.64
CA SER A 80 8.70 9.89 -18.13
C SER A 80 8.21 8.63 -17.42
N LEU A 81 7.01 8.68 -16.80
CA LEU A 81 6.41 7.53 -16.11
C LEU A 81 6.06 6.40 -17.10
N LYS A 82 5.48 6.75 -18.25
CA LYS A 82 5.08 5.79 -19.31
C LYS A 82 6.22 4.90 -19.81
N GLN A 83 7.48 5.36 -19.69
CA GLN A 83 8.66 4.62 -20.12
C GLN A 83 8.99 3.43 -19.21
N SER A 84 8.49 3.44 -17.97
CA SER A 84 8.67 2.34 -17.02
C SER A 84 7.33 1.66 -16.74
N ALA A 85 7.19 0.42 -17.25
CA ALA A 85 6.04 -0.43 -16.95
C ALA A 85 5.93 -0.64 -15.44
N TYR A 86 7.05 -0.88 -14.74
CA TYR A 86 7.08 -1.06 -13.29
C TYR A 86 6.55 0.16 -12.53
N LEU A 87 7.07 1.36 -12.79
CA LEU A 87 6.64 2.57 -12.07
C LEU A 87 5.17 2.91 -12.36
N THR A 88 4.72 2.66 -13.59
CA THR A 88 3.33 2.87 -13.99
C THR A 88 2.39 1.89 -13.29
N THR A 89 2.68 0.58 -13.31
CA THR A 89 1.86 -0.42 -12.63
C THR A 89 1.92 -0.28 -11.11
N LEU A 90 3.07 0.14 -10.57
CA LEU A 90 3.24 0.44 -9.15
C LEU A 90 2.30 1.57 -8.73
N LEU A 91 2.31 2.69 -9.47
CA LEU A 91 1.47 3.85 -9.19
C LEU A 91 -0.01 3.45 -9.21
N TYR A 92 -0.49 2.84 -10.31
CA TYR A 92 -1.88 2.42 -10.42
C TYR A 92 -2.27 1.35 -9.39
N GLY A 93 -1.38 0.41 -9.11
CA GLY A 93 -1.60 -0.63 -8.11
C GLY A 93 -1.76 -0.05 -6.71
N CYS A 94 -0.89 0.89 -6.32
CA CYS A 94 -0.98 1.55 -5.03
C CYS A 94 -2.33 2.30 -4.91
N TRP A 95 -2.71 3.07 -5.94
CA TRP A 95 -3.98 3.78 -5.93
C TRP A 95 -5.19 2.84 -5.83
N LEU A 96 -5.19 1.72 -6.54
CA LEU A 96 -6.26 0.72 -6.46
C LEU A 96 -6.35 0.08 -5.08
N GLN A 97 -5.21 -0.36 -4.54
CA GLN A 97 -5.15 -1.04 -3.24
C GLN A 97 -5.59 -0.11 -2.10
N PHE A 98 -5.17 1.15 -2.11
CA PHE A 98 -5.62 2.14 -1.14
C PHE A 98 -7.08 2.53 -1.33
N SER A 99 -7.56 2.65 -2.57
CA SER A 99 -8.97 2.92 -2.83
C SER A 99 -9.86 1.81 -2.28
N ALA A 100 -9.46 0.55 -2.47
CA ALA A 100 -10.15 -0.60 -1.88
C ALA A 100 -10.14 -0.51 -0.34
N LEU A 101 -9.01 -0.14 0.27
CA LEU A 101 -8.92 -0.01 1.73
C LEU A 101 -9.87 1.06 2.27
N VAL A 102 -9.93 2.21 1.59
CA VAL A 102 -10.85 3.31 1.93
C VAL A 102 -12.30 2.85 1.81
N VAL A 103 -12.65 2.11 0.76
CA VAL A 103 -13.99 1.54 0.60
C VAL A 103 -14.34 0.59 1.75
N CYS A 104 -13.41 -0.29 2.14
CA CYS A 104 -13.60 -1.16 3.30
C CYS A 104 -13.76 -0.36 4.60
N TRP A 105 -12.95 0.67 4.81
CA TRP A 105 -13.08 1.56 5.97
C TRP A 105 -14.44 2.25 6.04
N VAL A 106 -14.88 2.84 4.92
CA VAL A 106 -16.17 3.52 4.82
C VAL A 106 -17.31 2.55 5.10
N LEU A 107 -17.25 1.33 4.55
CA LEU A 107 -18.27 0.31 4.80
C LEU A 107 -18.38 -0.03 6.30
N VAL A 108 -17.25 -0.25 6.96
CA VAL A 108 -17.21 -0.58 8.39
C VAL A 108 -17.70 0.59 9.23
N LEU A 109 -17.32 1.82 8.89
CA LEU A 109 -17.76 3.02 9.59
C LEU A 109 -19.27 3.25 9.43
N VAL A 110 -19.83 3.03 8.24
CA VAL A 110 -21.28 3.07 8.00
C VAL A 110 -22.00 2.00 8.84
N LEU A 111 -21.46 0.79 8.90
CA LEU A 111 -22.03 -0.28 9.72
C LEU A 111 -21.97 0.04 11.23
N CYS A 112 -20.89 0.67 11.71
CA CYS A 112 -20.78 1.17 13.08
C CYS A 112 -21.84 2.23 13.41
N LEU A 113 -22.17 3.10 12.45
CA LEU A 113 -23.19 4.15 12.64
C LEU A 113 -24.61 3.57 12.66
N VAL A 114 -24.86 2.47 11.95
CA VAL A 114 -26.20 1.86 11.82
C VAL A 114 -26.52 0.86 12.94
N LYS A 115 -25.52 0.16 13.50
CA LYS A 115 -25.72 -0.85 14.57
C LYS A 115 -24.89 -0.55 15.82
N ASN A 116 -25.49 -0.79 17.00
CA ASN A 116 -24.84 -0.62 18.31
C ASN A 116 -23.43 -1.24 18.36
N VAL A 117 -22.50 -0.42 18.82
CA VAL A 117 -21.13 -0.23 18.29
C VAL A 117 -20.10 -1.28 18.75
N ILE A 118 -20.43 -2.13 19.72
CA ILE A 118 -19.43 -2.91 20.48
C ILE A 118 -18.78 -4.01 19.62
N LEU A 119 -19.54 -4.62 18.70
CA LEU A 119 -19.05 -5.74 17.88
C LEU A 119 -18.21 -5.33 16.66
N LEU A 120 -18.21 -4.06 16.26
CA LEU A 120 -17.46 -3.59 15.09
C LEU A 120 -16.11 -2.93 15.42
N ILE A 121 -15.85 -2.57 16.69
CA ILE A 121 -14.55 -2.05 17.14
C ILE A 121 -13.39 -3.00 16.78
N PRO A 122 -13.49 -4.34 16.99
CA PRO A 122 -12.41 -5.25 16.61
C PRO A 122 -12.12 -5.27 15.10
N LEU A 123 -13.11 -4.93 14.29
CA LEU A 123 -13.01 -4.93 12.84
C LEU A 123 -12.29 -3.66 12.35
N LEU A 124 -12.57 -2.52 12.98
CA LEU A 124 -11.81 -1.27 12.79
C LEU A 124 -10.35 -1.43 13.22
N VAL A 125 -10.10 -2.09 14.37
CA VAL A 125 -8.74 -2.39 14.84
C VAL A 125 -8.00 -3.31 13.87
N SER A 126 -8.69 -4.32 13.33
CA SER A 126 -8.11 -5.26 12.36
C SER A 126 -7.71 -4.55 11.05
N LEU A 127 -8.53 -3.61 10.58
CA LEU A 127 -8.20 -2.75 9.43
C LEU A 127 -6.97 -1.88 9.71
N PHE A 128 -6.85 -1.32 10.92
CA PHE A 128 -5.69 -0.52 11.30
C PHE A 128 -4.42 -1.36 11.45
N GLN A 129 -4.53 -2.56 12.01
CA GLN A 129 -3.43 -3.53 12.09
C GLN A 129 -2.96 -3.97 10.70
N MET A 130 -3.90 -4.23 9.79
CA MET A 130 -3.59 -4.52 8.40
C MET A 130 -2.77 -3.39 7.79
N PHE A 131 -3.18 -2.13 8.01
CA PHE A 131 -2.51 -0.96 7.45
C PHE A 131 -1.10 -0.73 8.00
N LEU A 132 -0.89 -0.85 9.31
CA LEU A 132 0.39 -0.48 9.95
C LEU A 132 1.37 -1.66 10.13
N TRP A 133 0.86 -2.89 10.32
CA TRP A 133 1.67 -3.98 10.87
C TRP A 133 1.83 -5.21 9.98
N GLN A 134 1.34 -5.17 8.73
CA GLN A 134 1.42 -6.29 7.80
C GLN A 134 2.12 -5.92 6.48
N PRO A 135 3.42 -5.55 6.51
CA PRO A 135 4.14 -5.13 5.30
C PRO A 135 4.25 -6.24 4.25
N VAL A 136 4.36 -7.50 4.69
CA VAL A 136 4.46 -8.65 3.77
C VAL A 136 3.18 -8.83 2.98
N PHE A 137 2.03 -8.72 3.66
CA PHE A 137 0.73 -8.74 2.99
C PHE A 137 0.64 -7.58 2.01
N TRP A 138 0.93 -6.34 2.44
CA TRP A 138 0.82 -5.15 1.58
C TRP A 138 1.73 -5.18 0.35
N ILE A 139 2.99 -5.54 0.53
CA ILE A 139 3.96 -5.59 -0.57
C ILE A 139 3.64 -6.78 -1.48
N GLY A 140 3.27 -7.94 -0.91
CA GLY A 140 2.89 -9.12 -1.68
C GLY A 140 1.66 -8.90 -2.54
N SER A 141 0.59 -8.37 -1.95
CA SER A 141 -0.64 -8.01 -2.66
C SER A 141 -0.38 -6.96 -3.73
N GLN A 142 0.45 -5.95 -3.43
CA GLN A 142 0.86 -4.94 -4.40
C GLN A 142 1.59 -5.56 -5.60
N TRP A 143 2.47 -6.54 -5.38
CA TRP A 143 3.16 -7.22 -6.48
C TRP A 143 2.20 -8.03 -7.34
N ILE A 144 1.22 -8.71 -6.73
CA ILE A 144 0.16 -9.42 -7.46
C ILE A 144 -0.64 -8.42 -8.30
N ILE A 145 -1.08 -7.30 -7.73
CA ILE A 145 -1.80 -6.25 -8.45
C ILE A 145 -0.97 -5.69 -9.61
N MET A 146 0.32 -5.45 -9.39
CA MET A 146 1.24 -4.99 -10.44
C MET A 146 1.36 -6.00 -11.58
N LEU A 147 1.42 -7.31 -11.26
CA LEU A 147 1.42 -8.38 -12.25
C LEU A 147 0.13 -8.39 -13.07
N LEU A 148 -1.03 -8.29 -12.42
CA LEU A 148 -2.33 -8.25 -13.10
C LEU A 148 -2.47 -7.03 -14.02
N LEU A 149 -2.00 -5.86 -13.56
CA LEU A 149 -1.96 -4.64 -14.36
C LEU A 149 -0.96 -4.72 -15.53
N PHE A 150 0.15 -5.45 -15.34
CA PHE A 150 1.11 -5.71 -16.40
C PHE A 150 0.52 -6.63 -17.47
N LEU A 151 -0.11 -7.75 -17.09
CA LEU A 151 -0.80 -8.67 -18.00
C LEU A 151 -1.89 -7.95 -18.81
N ARG A 152 -2.65 -7.07 -18.14
CA ARG A 152 -3.60 -6.18 -18.81
C ARG A 152 -2.94 -5.33 -19.90
N SER A 153 -1.75 -4.78 -19.66
CA SER A 153 -1.06 -3.92 -20.62
C SER A 153 -0.53 -4.68 -21.85
N THR A 154 -0.41 -6.00 -21.74
CA THR A 154 0.01 -6.89 -22.84
C THR A 154 -1.16 -7.48 -23.64
N GLU A 155 -2.38 -7.49 -23.08
CA GLU A 155 -3.59 -7.97 -23.76
C GLU A 155 -4.13 -6.90 -24.71
N THR A 156 -4.11 -7.17 -26.03
CA THR A 156 -4.63 -6.28 -27.08
C THR A 156 -6.15 -6.43 -27.31
N GLU A 157 -6.73 -7.57 -26.97
CA GLU A 157 -8.16 -7.84 -27.14
C GLU A 157 -8.84 -8.05 -25.78
N LYS A 158 -9.92 -7.29 -25.51
CA LYS A 158 -10.79 -7.30 -24.31
C LYS A 158 -10.09 -7.82 -23.04
N PRO A 159 -9.37 -6.95 -22.30
CA PRO A 159 -8.56 -7.42 -21.19
C PRO A 159 -9.42 -8.06 -20.10
N LEU A 160 -9.12 -9.32 -19.76
CA LEU A 160 -9.78 -10.03 -18.65
C LEU A 160 -9.56 -9.28 -17.33
N TRP A 161 -8.36 -8.73 -17.18
CA TRP A 161 -7.91 -7.92 -16.06
C TRP A 161 -8.22 -6.44 -16.24
N SER A 162 -9.49 -6.12 -16.48
CA SER A 162 -9.96 -4.73 -16.46
C SER A 162 -9.66 -4.08 -15.10
N VAL A 163 -9.53 -2.74 -15.06
CA VAL A 163 -9.32 -2.00 -13.79
C VAL A 163 -10.38 -2.35 -12.74
N ARG A 164 -11.62 -2.60 -13.18
CA ARG A 164 -12.72 -3.02 -12.31
C ARG A 164 -12.46 -4.40 -11.72
N THR A 165 -12.03 -5.35 -12.54
CA THR A 165 -11.69 -6.71 -12.09
C THR A 165 -10.57 -6.68 -11.05
N VAL A 166 -9.53 -5.86 -11.28
CA VAL A 166 -8.41 -5.69 -10.34
C VAL A 166 -8.88 -5.01 -9.05
N LEU A 167 -9.76 -4.02 -9.12
CA LEU A 167 -10.35 -3.39 -7.92
C LEU A 167 -11.19 -4.40 -7.11
N PHE A 168 -12.00 -5.23 -7.76
CA PHE A 168 -12.75 -6.29 -7.09
C PHE A 168 -11.84 -7.32 -6.45
N PHE A 169 -10.73 -7.67 -7.10
CA PHE A 169 -9.71 -8.52 -6.52
C PHE A 169 -9.09 -7.90 -5.26
N CYS A 170 -8.75 -6.61 -5.29
CA CYS A 170 -8.24 -5.89 -4.11
C CYS A 170 -9.26 -5.91 -2.96
N LEU A 171 -10.54 -5.61 -3.25
CA LEU A 171 -11.61 -5.65 -2.25
C LEU A 171 -11.78 -7.05 -1.67
N PHE A 172 -11.79 -8.08 -2.52
CA PHE A 172 -11.90 -9.47 -2.11
C PHE A 172 -10.75 -9.88 -1.19
N GLU A 173 -9.51 -9.54 -1.55
CA GLU A 173 -8.33 -9.85 -0.75
C GLU A 173 -8.36 -9.19 0.64
N GLN A 174 -8.77 -7.92 0.69
CA GLN A 174 -8.92 -7.16 1.94
C GLN A 174 -10.05 -7.71 2.82
N LEU A 175 -11.18 -8.09 2.23
CA LEU A 175 -12.27 -8.75 2.95
C LEU A 175 -11.86 -10.12 3.47
N LEU A 176 -11.12 -10.90 2.69
CA LEU A 176 -10.62 -12.21 3.09
C LEU A 176 -9.66 -12.08 4.28
N TYR A 177 -8.76 -11.09 4.25
CA TYR A 177 -7.90 -10.77 5.40
C TYR A 177 -8.72 -10.48 6.66
N LEU A 178 -9.76 -9.63 6.54
CA LEU A 178 -10.65 -9.32 7.66
C LEU A 178 -11.36 -10.57 8.19
N MET A 179 -11.91 -11.40 7.30
CA MET A 179 -12.57 -12.64 7.70
C MET A 179 -11.64 -13.59 8.44
N MET A 180 -10.41 -13.78 7.95
CA MET A 180 -9.43 -14.66 8.61
C MET A 180 -9.01 -14.14 9.99
N ASN A 181 -8.82 -12.83 10.13
CA ASN A 181 -8.44 -12.23 11.42
C ASN A 181 -9.61 -12.24 12.43
N PHE A 182 -10.85 -12.20 11.95
CA PHE A 182 -12.05 -12.26 12.80
C PHE A 182 -12.42 -13.69 13.22
N ARG A 183 -12.13 -14.69 12.39
CA ARG A 183 -12.49 -16.11 12.64
C ARG A 183 -11.81 -16.72 13.88
N GLY A 184 -10.83 -16.05 14.47
CA GLY A 184 -10.16 -16.46 15.70
C GLY A 184 -10.65 -15.76 16.98
N LYS A 185 -11.69 -14.92 16.93
CA LYS A 185 -12.16 -14.08 18.06
C LYS A 185 -13.68 -14.15 18.31
N LEU A 186 -14.36 -15.12 17.71
CA LEU A 186 -15.75 -15.54 17.99
C LEU A 186 -15.72 -16.90 18.67
#